data_AF-A0A9N9I1H6-F1
#
_entry.id   AF-A0A9N9I1H6-F1
#
_cell.length_a   1.000
_cell.length_b   1.000
_cell.length_c   1.000
_cell.angle_alpha   90.00
_cell.angle_beta   90.00
_cell.angle_gamma   90.00
#
_symmetry.space_group_name_H-M   'P 1'
#
loop_
_entity.id
_entity.type
_entity.pdbx_description
1 polymer ?
#
loop_
_entity_poly.entity_id
_entity_poly.type
_entity_poly.pdbx_seq_one_letter_code
_entity_poly.pdbx_strand_id
1 'polypeptide(L)'
;MDNYSETQVKTFSRETLEDLREDIKSKFIGKEKVTRGVKSILREYIEVANDGGLHELRETITESFSKTFNSTTEEEFFRRMRSFFEHLSYTIPLHSLKEIMSEGTLVANIISPVLRIFFHDSHIYPTIWPNTSSTSAKIRKLAIGDPSRAKQPDMIGKIVNNGKFIFETMFGEVTGEGKNNTEKKNLIDLIRLGLFMKDALDNILPKTGVNRIFAWQVIVTKWTGYMMTLISPGIYVMIDTGGSVDLPRSFETCDLFLSGLNTLFTFQLAYERTIKDILSIINKSEEFENDNFKGWRRSTLGTPAFKRIVKFK
;
A
#
# COMPACT_ATOMS: atom_id res chain seq x y z
N MET A 1 7.21 2.05 21.41
CA MET A 1 7.23 0.59 21.65
C MET A 1 6.14 -0.01 20.79
N ASP A 2 6.44 -1.12 20.10
CA ASP A 2 5.43 -1.85 19.34
C ASP A 2 4.44 -2.52 20.31
N ASN A 3 3.15 -2.40 19.98
CA ASN A 3 2.05 -2.93 20.80
C ASN A 3 1.65 -4.32 20.29
N TYR A 4 2.16 -5.36 20.94
CA TYR A 4 1.69 -6.74 20.75
C TYR A 4 0.53 -7.02 21.72
N SER A 5 -0.50 -7.74 21.25
CA SER A 5 -1.57 -8.19 22.15
C SER A 5 -1.05 -9.20 23.18
N GLU A 6 -1.68 -9.25 24.34
CA GLU A 6 -1.34 -10.23 25.39
C GLU A 6 -1.39 -11.67 24.86
N THR A 7 -2.36 -11.98 23.99
CA THR A 7 -2.48 -13.30 23.34
C THR A 7 -1.28 -13.62 22.46
N GLN A 8 -0.78 -12.66 21.67
CA GLN A 8 0.42 -12.85 20.85
C GLN A 8 1.64 -13.07 21.73
N VAL A 9 1.85 -12.22 22.75
CA VAL A 9 2.99 -12.34 23.67
C VAL A 9 2.96 -13.67 24.43
N LYS A 10 1.79 -14.10 24.89
CA LYS A 10 1.62 -15.39 25.58
C LYS A 10 1.91 -16.59 24.67
N THR A 11 1.60 -16.47 23.36
CA THR A 11 1.75 -17.57 22.41
C THR A 11 3.16 -17.68 21.85
N PHE A 12 3.80 -16.55 21.53
CA PHE A 12 5.06 -16.52 20.80
C PHE A 12 6.23 -15.92 21.59
N SER A 13 5.98 -15.32 22.76
CA SER A 13 6.89 -14.40 23.46
C SER A 13 7.08 -13.06 22.75
N ARG A 14 7.43 -12.01 23.51
CA ARG A 14 7.72 -10.68 22.95
C ARG A 14 9.00 -10.68 22.12
N GLU A 15 10.06 -11.30 22.63
CA GLU A 15 11.37 -11.39 21.98
C GLU A 15 11.24 -12.00 20.57
N THR A 16 10.60 -13.17 20.44
CA THR A 16 10.36 -13.79 19.12
C THR A 16 9.59 -12.87 18.16
N LEU A 17 8.61 -12.11 18.66
CA LEU A 17 7.80 -11.21 17.82
C LEU A 17 8.58 -9.99 17.36
N GLU A 18 9.51 -9.50 18.19
CA GLU A 18 10.42 -8.40 17.86
C GLU A 18 11.47 -8.86 16.85
N ASP A 19 12.13 -10.00 17.11
CA ASP A 19 13.11 -10.60 16.21
C ASP A 19 12.52 -10.93 14.84
N LEU A 20 11.33 -11.55 14.82
CA LEU A 20 10.64 -11.86 13.58
C LEU A 20 10.31 -10.60 12.76
N ARG A 21 9.87 -9.54 13.44
CA ARG A 21 9.55 -8.28 12.77
C ARG A 21 10.81 -7.63 12.19
N GLU A 22 11.89 -7.58 12.94
CA GLU A 22 13.16 -7.02 12.48
C GLU A 22 13.78 -7.85 11.34
N ASP A 23 13.71 -9.18 11.40
CA ASP A 23 14.15 -10.06 10.31
C ASP A 23 13.34 -9.79 9.03
N ILE A 24 12.00 -9.82 9.11
CA ILE A 24 11.13 -9.55 7.95
C ILE A 24 11.38 -8.15 7.39
N LYS A 25 11.49 -7.12 8.26
CA LYS A 25 11.76 -5.75 7.81
C LYS A 25 13.12 -5.66 7.15
N SER A 26 14.18 -6.11 7.80
CA SER A 26 15.54 -6.02 7.24
C SER A 26 15.70 -6.76 5.91
N LYS A 27 14.95 -7.86 5.72
CA LYS A 27 15.00 -8.68 4.50
C LYS A 27 14.25 -8.07 3.33
N PHE A 28 13.10 -7.44 3.56
CA PHE A 28 12.17 -7.05 2.48
C PHE A 28 11.87 -5.55 2.40
N ILE A 29 12.03 -4.82 3.50
CA ILE A 29 11.79 -3.38 3.58
C ILE A 29 13.15 -2.69 3.67
N GLY A 30 13.50 -1.96 2.62
CA GLY A 30 14.78 -1.26 2.58
C GLY A 30 14.86 -0.08 3.55
N LYS A 31 16.00 0.60 3.55
CA LYS A 31 16.27 1.78 4.41
C LYS A 31 16.48 3.06 3.57
N GLU A 32 16.13 3.00 2.30
CA GLU A 32 16.26 4.10 1.36
C GLU A 32 15.43 5.29 1.81
N LYS A 33 16.01 6.48 1.69
CA LYS A 33 15.40 7.74 2.09
C LYS A 33 15.44 8.70 0.92
N VAL A 34 14.43 9.55 0.86
CA VAL A 34 14.47 10.71 -0.02
C VAL A 34 15.61 11.62 0.43
N THR A 35 16.43 12.07 -0.51
CA THR A 35 17.60 12.89 -0.18
C THR A 35 17.21 14.24 0.39
N ARG A 36 18.13 14.82 1.18
CA ARG A 36 17.91 16.13 1.80
C ARG A 36 17.70 17.22 0.75
N GLY A 37 18.38 17.13 -0.40
CA GLY A 37 18.22 18.05 -1.52
C GLY A 37 16.77 18.07 -2.04
N VAL A 38 16.23 16.89 -2.39
CA VAL A 38 14.83 16.78 -2.84
C VAL A 38 13.86 17.31 -1.79
N LYS A 39 14.01 16.92 -0.51
CA LYS A 39 13.12 17.42 0.56
C LYS A 39 13.22 18.93 0.76
N SER A 40 14.39 19.52 0.57
CA SER A 40 14.58 20.97 0.68
C SER A 40 13.79 21.71 -0.39
N ILE A 41 13.81 21.22 -1.63
CA ILE A 41 13.05 21.81 -2.72
C ILE A 41 11.55 21.67 -2.49
N LEU A 42 11.09 20.52 -2.00
CA LEU A 42 9.67 20.35 -1.67
C LEU A 42 9.22 21.23 -0.51
N ARG A 43 10.11 21.55 0.44
CA ARG A 43 9.81 22.50 1.51
C ARG A 43 9.73 23.93 0.99
N GLU A 44 10.64 24.33 0.11
CA GLU A 44 10.59 25.63 -0.59
C GLU A 44 9.23 25.84 -1.27
N TYR A 45 8.66 24.80 -1.91
CA TYR A 45 7.30 24.88 -2.47
C TYR A 45 6.23 25.14 -1.41
N ILE A 46 6.32 24.51 -0.25
CA ILE A 46 5.36 24.72 0.84
C ILE A 46 5.46 26.16 1.36
N GLU A 47 6.69 26.67 1.55
CA GLU A 47 6.96 28.04 2.00
C GLU A 47 6.40 29.07 1.00
N VAL A 48 6.71 28.92 -0.30
CA VAL A 48 6.17 29.80 -1.36
C VAL A 48 4.64 29.75 -1.39
N ALA A 49 4.03 28.57 -1.24
CA ALA A 49 2.58 28.46 -1.22
C ALA A 49 1.96 29.21 -0.03
N ASN A 50 2.59 29.16 1.13
CA ASN A 50 2.11 29.80 2.36
C ASN A 50 2.28 31.32 2.32
N ASP A 51 3.38 31.83 1.74
CA ASP A 51 3.70 33.26 1.71
C ASP A 51 3.08 33.97 0.50
N GLY A 52 3.18 33.35 -0.69
CA GLY A 52 2.79 33.90 -1.99
C GLY A 52 1.49 33.34 -2.58
N GLY A 53 0.95 32.28 -1.96
CA GLY A 53 -0.26 31.60 -2.42
C GLY A 53 0.00 30.60 -3.56
N LEU A 54 -1.08 29.95 -4.01
CA LEU A 54 -1.00 28.84 -4.97
C LEU A 54 -0.61 29.26 -6.39
N HIS A 55 -0.74 30.55 -6.74
CA HIS A 55 -0.30 31.06 -8.04
C HIS A 55 1.22 31.08 -8.13
N GLU A 56 1.88 31.73 -7.17
CA GLU A 56 3.34 31.85 -7.10
C GLU A 56 4.02 30.48 -6.96
N LEU A 57 3.38 29.56 -6.22
CA LEU A 57 3.80 28.16 -6.17
C LEU A 57 3.91 27.54 -7.58
N ARG A 58 2.90 27.73 -8.44
CA ARG A 58 2.89 27.12 -9.79
C ARG A 58 3.98 27.67 -10.68
N GLU A 59 4.26 28.97 -10.58
CA GLU A 59 5.38 29.61 -11.27
C GLU A 59 6.71 29.00 -10.79
N THR A 60 6.91 28.91 -9.47
CA THR A 60 8.12 28.32 -8.85
C THR A 60 8.34 26.85 -9.25
N ILE A 61 7.27 26.05 -9.28
CA ILE A 61 7.34 24.65 -9.73
C ILE A 61 7.82 24.57 -11.19
N THR A 62 7.39 25.49 -12.05
CA THR A 62 7.78 25.53 -13.47
C THR A 62 9.26 25.88 -13.65
N GLU A 63 9.80 26.76 -12.80
CA GLU A 63 11.22 27.15 -12.85
C GLU A 63 12.16 26.03 -12.36
N SER A 64 11.66 25.13 -11.52
CA SER A 64 12.42 24.00 -10.96
C SER A 64 12.86 22.93 -11.98
N PHE A 65 12.38 23.01 -13.23
CA PHE A 65 12.69 22.06 -14.30
C PHE A 65 14.17 22.01 -14.71
N SER A 66 14.96 23.00 -14.29
CA SER A 66 16.40 23.09 -14.58
C SER A 66 17.30 22.37 -13.56
N LYS A 67 16.76 21.83 -12.45
CA LYS A 67 17.55 21.22 -11.38
C LYS A 67 18.11 19.83 -11.78
N THR A 68 19.39 19.60 -11.51
CA THR A 68 20.12 18.34 -11.78
C THR A 68 20.29 17.50 -10.50
N PHE A 69 20.30 16.18 -10.65
CA PHE A 69 20.39 15.23 -9.53
C PHE A 69 21.53 14.23 -9.71
N ASN A 70 22.03 13.71 -8.60
CA ASN A 70 23.16 12.77 -8.58
C ASN A 70 22.79 11.35 -9.04
N SER A 71 21.50 10.99 -9.06
CA SER A 71 21.03 9.67 -9.46
C SER A 71 19.70 9.73 -10.21
N THR A 72 19.51 8.80 -11.15
CA THR A 72 18.29 8.68 -11.95
C THR A 72 17.05 8.40 -11.11
N THR A 73 17.18 7.65 -10.00
CA THR A 73 16.06 7.37 -9.10
C THR A 73 15.61 8.62 -8.33
N GLU A 74 16.55 9.46 -7.88
CA GLU A 74 16.22 10.74 -7.24
C GLU A 74 15.57 11.70 -8.23
N GLU A 75 16.09 11.77 -9.46
CA GLU A 75 15.52 12.58 -10.53
C GLU A 75 14.08 12.15 -10.85
N GLU A 76 13.85 10.84 -11.01
CA GLU A 76 12.51 10.32 -11.28
C GLU A 76 11.55 10.59 -10.11
N PHE A 77 12.01 10.38 -8.88
CA PHE A 77 11.21 10.67 -7.69
C PHE A 77 10.88 12.16 -7.58
N PHE A 78 11.87 13.04 -7.78
CA PHE A 78 11.64 14.49 -7.80
C PHE A 78 10.65 14.89 -8.88
N ARG A 79 10.78 14.36 -10.11
CA ARG A 79 9.86 14.63 -11.20
C ARG A 79 8.42 14.25 -10.83
N ARG A 80 8.24 13.07 -10.22
CA ARG A 80 6.93 12.60 -9.73
C ARG A 80 6.36 13.50 -8.64
N MET A 81 7.18 13.86 -7.65
CA MET A 81 6.78 14.77 -6.56
C MET A 81 6.51 16.20 -7.05
N ARG A 82 7.22 16.66 -8.07
CA ARG A 82 6.95 17.96 -8.69
C ARG A 82 5.56 17.97 -9.33
N SER A 83 5.24 16.98 -10.17
CA SER A 83 3.90 16.84 -10.77
C SER A 83 2.81 16.68 -9.72
N PHE A 84 3.12 16.06 -8.58
CA PHE A 84 2.21 15.99 -7.44
C PHE A 84 1.90 17.36 -6.85
N PHE A 85 2.93 18.13 -6.48
CA PHE A 85 2.74 19.46 -5.89
C PHE A 85 2.06 20.42 -6.87
N GLU A 86 2.37 20.28 -8.16
CA GLU A 86 1.67 21.00 -9.23
C GLU A 86 0.19 20.65 -9.22
N HIS A 87 -0.15 19.36 -9.25
CA HIS A 87 -1.54 18.90 -9.21
C HIS A 87 -2.28 19.38 -7.95
N LEU A 88 -1.65 19.22 -6.78
CA LEU A 88 -2.21 19.69 -5.51
C LEU A 88 -2.56 21.18 -5.59
N SER A 89 -1.70 22.00 -6.20
CA SER A 89 -1.91 23.45 -6.29
C SER A 89 -3.23 23.81 -6.98
N TYR A 90 -3.80 22.90 -7.78
CA TYR A 90 -5.09 23.07 -8.44
C TYR A 90 -6.25 22.38 -7.72
N THR A 91 -6.00 21.39 -6.87
CA THR A 91 -7.04 20.47 -6.37
C THR A 91 -7.32 20.52 -4.88
N ILE A 92 -6.38 20.99 -4.07
CA ILE A 92 -6.58 21.15 -2.62
C ILE A 92 -6.48 22.62 -2.20
N PRO A 93 -7.21 23.03 -1.15
CA PRO A 93 -7.15 24.41 -0.69
C PRO A 93 -5.80 24.73 -0.02
N LEU A 94 -5.47 26.02 0.05
CA LEU A 94 -4.31 26.48 0.81
C LEU A 94 -4.47 26.15 2.30
N HIS A 95 -5.67 26.42 2.85
CA HIS A 95 -6.03 26.17 4.25
C HIS A 95 -7.03 25.02 4.38
N SER A 96 -6.97 24.29 5.49
CA SER A 96 -7.88 23.18 5.75
C SER A 96 -9.33 23.64 5.85
N LEU A 97 -10.22 22.94 5.16
CA LEU A 97 -11.66 23.15 5.31
C LEU A 97 -12.10 22.73 6.71
N LYS A 98 -13.04 23.48 7.29
CA LYS A 98 -13.67 23.13 8.57
C LYS A 98 -14.75 22.04 8.42
N GLU A 99 -15.19 21.79 7.19
CA GLU A 99 -16.22 20.82 6.89
C GLU A 99 -15.67 19.40 6.80
N ILE A 100 -16.51 18.44 7.18
CA ILE A 100 -16.23 17.02 7.04
C ILE A 100 -16.30 16.65 5.56
N MET A 101 -15.22 16.09 5.03
CA MET A 101 -15.22 15.60 3.66
C MET A 101 -15.81 14.19 3.59
N SER A 102 -16.62 13.96 2.56
CA SER A 102 -17.13 12.60 2.29
C SER A 102 -15.97 11.65 1.93
N GLU A 103 -16.14 10.35 2.19
CA GLU A 103 -15.15 9.33 1.82
C GLU A 103 -14.84 9.38 0.31
N GLY A 104 -15.85 9.53 -0.54
CA GLY A 104 -15.67 9.66 -1.99
C GLY A 104 -14.88 10.92 -2.39
N THR A 105 -15.13 12.04 -1.73
CA THR A 105 -14.37 13.30 -1.95
C THR A 105 -12.92 13.13 -1.53
N LEU A 106 -12.66 12.54 -0.37
CA LEU A 106 -11.30 12.24 0.11
C LEU A 106 -10.57 11.32 -0.88
N VAL A 107 -11.24 10.27 -1.36
CA VAL A 107 -10.67 9.34 -2.34
C VAL A 107 -10.32 10.05 -3.64
N ALA A 108 -11.27 10.81 -4.21
CA ALA A 108 -11.11 11.41 -5.53
C ALA A 108 -10.06 12.53 -5.54
N ASN A 109 -10.04 13.38 -4.50
CA ASN A 109 -9.26 14.62 -4.53
C ASN A 109 -7.92 14.53 -3.80
N ILE A 110 -7.76 13.58 -2.86
CA ILE A 110 -6.55 13.48 -2.04
C ILE A 110 -5.93 12.09 -2.16
N ILE A 111 -6.64 11.05 -1.74
CA ILE A 111 -6.04 9.72 -1.55
C ILE A 111 -5.60 9.11 -2.89
N SER A 112 -6.50 9.02 -3.88
CA SER A 112 -6.17 8.44 -5.18
C SER A 112 -5.05 9.21 -5.90
N PRO A 113 -5.12 10.56 -6.00
CA PRO A 113 -4.02 11.34 -6.57
C PRO A 113 -2.67 11.06 -5.90
N VAL A 114 -2.58 11.17 -4.57
CA VAL A 114 -1.33 10.95 -3.83
C VAL A 114 -0.82 9.54 -4.05
N LEU A 115 -1.64 8.52 -3.82
CA LEU A 115 -1.19 7.13 -3.86
C LEU A 115 -0.83 6.66 -5.28
N ARG A 116 -1.43 7.24 -6.33
CA ARG A 116 -1.06 6.92 -7.72
C ARG A 116 0.36 7.33 -8.05
N ILE A 117 0.88 8.42 -7.49
CA ILE A 117 2.26 8.86 -7.71
C ILE A 117 3.28 7.82 -7.26
N PHE A 118 3.01 7.17 -6.13
CA PHE A 118 3.89 6.16 -5.56
C PHE A 118 3.63 4.76 -6.14
N PHE A 119 2.38 4.40 -6.40
CA PHE A 119 2.03 2.98 -6.60
C PHE A 119 1.44 2.65 -7.97
N HIS A 120 1.29 3.63 -8.88
CA HIS A 120 0.75 3.40 -10.21
C HIS A 120 1.84 3.45 -11.29
N ASP A 121 1.89 2.40 -12.09
CA ASP A 121 2.54 2.39 -13.40
C ASP A 121 1.58 1.77 -14.41
N SER A 122 1.18 2.54 -15.43
CA SER A 122 0.16 2.11 -16.40
C SER A 122 0.58 0.90 -17.24
N HIS A 123 1.88 0.65 -17.37
CA HIS A 123 2.43 -0.40 -18.23
C HIS A 123 2.77 -1.66 -17.45
N ILE A 124 3.27 -1.52 -16.23
CA ILE A 124 3.87 -2.62 -15.46
C ILE A 124 2.95 -3.06 -14.32
N TYR A 125 2.47 -2.11 -13.50
CA TYR A 125 1.67 -2.42 -12.32
C TYR A 125 0.51 -1.44 -12.08
N PRO A 126 -0.50 -1.38 -12.97
CA PRO A 126 -1.57 -0.40 -12.83
C PRO A 126 -2.39 -0.63 -11.57
N THR A 127 -2.75 0.47 -10.95
CA THR A 127 -3.68 0.53 -9.82
C THR A 127 -5.08 0.89 -10.29
N ILE A 128 -6.05 0.12 -9.84
CA ILE A 128 -7.46 0.20 -10.23
C ILE A 128 -8.28 0.44 -8.98
N TRP A 129 -9.28 1.32 -9.09
CA TRP A 129 -10.30 1.55 -8.07
C TRP A 129 -11.59 0.90 -8.59
N PRO A 130 -11.80 -0.40 -8.32
CA PRO A 130 -12.76 -1.20 -9.06
C PRO A 130 -14.20 -0.89 -8.65
N ASN A 131 -15.07 -0.74 -9.66
CA ASN A 131 -16.51 -0.88 -9.51
C ASN A 131 -16.99 -2.34 -9.73
N THR A 132 -16.07 -3.26 -10.07
CA THR A 132 -16.36 -4.66 -10.43
C THR A 132 -15.37 -5.69 -9.87
N SER A 133 -15.89 -6.88 -9.54
CA SER A 133 -15.20 -8.18 -9.38
C SER A 133 -13.67 -8.30 -9.29
N SER A 134 -12.99 -8.11 -8.14
CA SER A 134 -11.58 -8.58 -8.00
C SER A 134 -11.41 -10.10 -8.12
N THR A 135 -10.25 -10.58 -8.55
CA THR A 135 -9.96 -12.02 -8.66
C THR A 135 -9.92 -12.68 -7.29
N SER A 136 -9.27 -12.06 -6.31
CA SER A 136 -9.27 -12.54 -4.92
C SER A 136 -10.69 -12.62 -4.35
N ALA A 137 -11.55 -11.63 -4.62
CA ALA A 137 -12.97 -11.69 -4.24
C ALA A 137 -13.71 -12.84 -4.95
N LYS A 138 -13.42 -13.11 -6.24
CA LYS A 138 -14.02 -14.24 -6.98
C LYS A 138 -13.61 -15.59 -6.41
N ILE A 139 -12.31 -15.80 -6.13
CA ILE A 139 -11.80 -17.03 -5.48
C ILE A 139 -12.58 -17.26 -4.18
N ARG A 140 -12.80 -16.19 -3.41
CA ARG A 140 -13.54 -16.26 -2.16
C ARG A 140 -15.03 -16.56 -2.32
N LYS A 141 -15.70 -15.97 -3.31
CA LYS A 141 -17.10 -16.31 -3.65
C LYS A 141 -17.24 -17.81 -3.92
N LEU A 142 -16.34 -18.36 -4.72
CA LEU A 142 -16.31 -19.79 -5.04
C LEU A 142 -16.05 -20.63 -3.78
N ALA A 143 -15.18 -20.16 -2.89
CA ALA A 143 -14.77 -20.90 -1.70
C ALA A 143 -15.80 -20.87 -0.54
N ILE A 144 -16.65 -19.83 -0.48
CA ILE A 144 -17.68 -19.65 0.56
C ILE A 144 -19.06 -20.18 0.10
N GLY A 145 -19.31 -20.27 -1.21
CA GLY A 145 -20.60 -20.71 -1.75
C GLY A 145 -21.74 -19.69 -1.61
N ASP A 146 -21.43 -18.44 -1.24
CA ASP A 146 -22.40 -17.34 -1.11
C ASP A 146 -21.94 -16.12 -1.96
N PRO A 147 -22.59 -15.85 -3.10
CA PRO A 147 -22.23 -14.77 -4.02
C PRO A 147 -22.37 -13.36 -3.43
N SER A 148 -23.14 -13.19 -2.35
CA SER A 148 -23.60 -11.89 -1.85
C SER A 148 -22.66 -11.20 -0.85
N ARG A 149 -21.64 -11.91 -0.32
CA ARG A 149 -20.86 -11.44 0.85
C ARG A 149 -19.40 -11.06 0.60
N ALA A 150 -18.85 -11.28 -0.59
CA ALA A 150 -17.46 -10.89 -0.88
C ALA A 150 -17.38 -9.42 -1.30
N LYS A 151 -17.36 -8.51 -0.30
CA LYS A 151 -17.01 -7.09 -0.51
C LYS A 151 -15.63 -7.00 -1.16
N GLN A 152 -15.41 -6.04 -2.04
CA GLN A 152 -14.14 -5.84 -2.75
C GLN A 152 -13.25 -4.85 -1.99
N PRO A 153 -11.93 -4.88 -2.20
CA PRO A 153 -11.06 -3.79 -1.77
C PRO A 153 -11.34 -2.54 -2.61
N ASP A 154 -11.14 -1.36 -2.01
CA ASP A 154 -11.37 -0.07 -2.68
C ASP A 154 -10.34 0.20 -3.77
N MET A 155 -9.13 -0.36 -3.62
CA MET A 155 -8.06 -0.28 -4.60
C MET A 155 -7.33 -1.63 -4.76
N ILE A 156 -6.90 -1.91 -6.00
CA ILE A 156 -6.13 -3.11 -6.35
C ILE A 156 -4.95 -2.71 -7.24
N GLY A 157 -3.75 -3.13 -6.86
CA GLY A 157 -2.58 -3.15 -7.75
C GLY A 157 -2.51 -4.48 -8.47
N LYS A 158 -2.28 -4.44 -9.79
CA LYS A 158 -2.13 -5.64 -10.61
C LYS A 158 -0.87 -5.58 -11.42
N ILE A 159 -0.21 -6.71 -11.65
CA ILE A 159 0.86 -6.79 -12.64
C ILE A 159 0.25 -7.01 -14.02
N VAL A 160 0.76 -6.25 -15.01
CA VAL A 160 0.51 -6.47 -16.43
C VAL A 160 1.70 -7.17 -17.05
N ASN A 161 1.45 -8.23 -17.81
CA ASN A 161 2.44 -8.83 -18.69
C ASN A 161 1.80 -9.11 -20.05
N ASN A 162 2.47 -8.70 -21.14
CA ASN A 162 1.96 -8.84 -22.51
C ASN A 162 0.50 -8.37 -22.68
N GLY A 163 0.18 -7.22 -22.08
CA GLY A 163 -1.16 -6.61 -22.16
C GLY A 163 -2.25 -7.31 -21.34
N LYS A 164 -1.92 -8.30 -20.52
CA LYS A 164 -2.87 -9.03 -19.66
C LYS A 164 -2.56 -8.85 -18.19
N PHE A 165 -3.61 -8.72 -17.36
CA PHE A 165 -3.47 -8.79 -15.91
C PHE A 165 -3.17 -10.22 -15.48
N ILE A 166 -2.06 -10.41 -14.76
CA ILE A 166 -1.59 -11.74 -14.35
C ILE A 166 -1.77 -12.00 -12.85
N PHE A 167 -1.42 -11.04 -12.00
CA PHE A 167 -1.49 -11.17 -10.55
C PHE A 167 -2.02 -9.90 -9.89
N GLU A 168 -2.74 -10.06 -8.78
CA GLU A 168 -3.08 -8.97 -7.85
C GLU A 168 -1.98 -8.91 -6.79
N THR A 169 -1.36 -7.74 -6.60
CA THR A 169 -0.12 -7.58 -5.82
C THR A 169 -0.19 -6.49 -4.76
N MET A 170 -1.24 -5.67 -4.78
CA MET A 170 -1.51 -4.67 -3.75
C MET A 170 -3.01 -4.52 -3.51
N PHE A 171 -3.41 -4.26 -2.27
CA PHE A 171 -4.80 -3.98 -1.90
C PHE A 171 -4.90 -2.73 -1.03
N GLY A 172 -5.96 -1.94 -1.23
CA GLY A 172 -6.24 -0.74 -0.46
C GLY A 172 -7.65 -0.73 0.12
N GLU A 173 -7.80 -0.27 1.35
CA GLU A 173 -9.09 0.09 1.95
C GLU A 173 -9.04 1.54 2.47
N VAL A 174 -10.15 2.25 2.30
CA VAL A 174 -10.33 3.62 2.77
C VAL A 174 -11.49 3.68 3.74
N THR A 175 -11.33 4.46 4.81
CA THR A 175 -12.42 4.86 5.67
C THR A 175 -12.42 6.37 5.82
N GLY A 176 -13.53 7.01 5.44
CA GLY A 176 -13.70 8.45 5.56
C GLY A 176 -14.02 8.93 6.98
N GLU A 177 -14.36 10.20 7.12
CA GLU A 177 -14.62 10.89 8.40
C GLU A 177 -16.03 10.70 8.97
N GLY A 178 -16.91 9.99 8.23
CA GLY A 178 -18.31 9.85 8.61
C GLY A 178 -18.50 9.06 9.92
N LYS A 179 -19.74 9.08 10.43
CA LYS A 179 -20.16 8.36 11.66
C LYS A 179 -19.85 6.86 11.68
N ASN A 180 -19.57 6.27 10.51
CA ASN A 180 -19.22 4.87 10.37
C ASN A 180 -17.74 4.58 10.65
N ASN A 181 -16.89 5.60 10.81
CA ASN A 181 -15.50 5.45 11.23
C ASN A 181 -15.43 5.04 12.70
N THR A 182 -15.52 3.73 12.93
CA THR A 182 -15.43 3.11 14.24
C THR A 182 -14.23 2.17 14.25
N GLU A 183 -13.61 2.00 15.42
CA GLU A 183 -12.51 1.05 15.59
C GLU A 183 -12.89 -0.35 15.08
N LYS A 184 -14.12 -0.80 15.39
CA LYS A 184 -14.66 -2.07 14.89
C LYS A 184 -14.68 -2.15 13.37
N LYS A 185 -15.13 -1.11 12.66
CA LYS A 185 -15.10 -1.07 11.19
C LYS A 185 -13.65 -1.17 10.70
N ASN A 186 -12.76 -0.34 11.24
CA ASN A 186 -11.36 -0.26 10.81
C ASN A 186 -10.63 -1.60 10.99
N LEU A 187 -10.91 -2.31 12.09
CA LEU A 187 -10.39 -3.66 12.34
C LEU A 187 -10.95 -4.71 11.37
N ILE A 188 -12.24 -4.64 11.05
CA ILE A 188 -12.87 -5.55 10.07
C ILE A 188 -12.24 -5.34 8.68
N ASP A 189 -12.00 -4.08 8.31
CA ASP A 189 -11.36 -3.72 7.04
C ASP A 189 -9.91 -4.22 6.99
N LEU A 190 -9.16 -4.11 8.09
CA LEU A 190 -7.81 -4.66 8.22
C LEU A 190 -7.77 -6.19 8.10
N ILE A 191 -8.69 -6.89 8.78
CA ILE A 191 -8.82 -8.36 8.66
C ILE A 191 -9.11 -8.76 7.22
N ARG A 192 -9.96 -7.98 6.53
CA ARG A 192 -10.32 -8.20 5.13
C ARG A 192 -9.15 -7.95 4.18
N LEU A 193 -8.31 -6.95 4.44
CA LEU A 193 -7.03 -6.78 3.72
C LEU A 193 -6.13 -8.00 3.86
N GLY A 194 -5.91 -8.47 5.09
CA GLY A 194 -5.10 -9.67 5.35
C GLY A 194 -5.61 -10.90 4.60
N LEU A 195 -6.92 -10.99 4.41
CA LEU A 195 -7.53 -12.06 3.63
C LEU A 195 -7.25 -11.98 2.13
N PHE A 196 -7.37 -10.80 1.53
CA PHE A 196 -7.01 -10.60 0.12
C PHE A 196 -5.52 -10.82 -0.11
N MET A 197 -4.67 -10.30 0.78
CA MET A 197 -3.23 -10.53 0.75
C MET A 197 -2.91 -12.02 0.75
N LYS A 198 -3.49 -12.78 1.68
CA LYS A 198 -3.29 -14.24 1.74
C LYS A 198 -3.73 -14.91 0.43
N ASP A 199 -4.94 -14.62 -0.06
CA ASP A 199 -5.49 -15.26 -1.26
C ASP A 199 -4.63 -15.00 -2.50
N ALA A 200 -4.13 -13.77 -2.65
CA ALA A 200 -3.25 -13.43 -3.74
C ALA A 200 -1.83 -13.99 -3.56
N LEU A 201 -1.30 -14.04 -2.34
CA LEU A 201 -0.03 -14.69 -2.04
C LEU A 201 -0.08 -16.19 -2.37
N ASP A 202 -1.18 -16.86 -2.05
CA ASP A 202 -1.40 -18.28 -2.37
C ASP A 202 -1.48 -18.56 -3.87
N ASN A 203 -1.78 -17.55 -4.68
CA ASN A 203 -1.80 -17.61 -6.14
C ASN A 203 -0.42 -17.28 -6.75
N ILE A 204 0.31 -16.30 -6.19
CA ILE A 204 1.62 -15.85 -6.68
C ILE A 204 2.72 -16.85 -6.33
N LEU A 205 2.76 -17.28 -5.06
CA LEU A 205 3.86 -18.07 -4.51
C LEU A 205 4.14 -19.36 -5.30
N PRO A 206 3.14 -20.19 -5.66
CA PRO A 206 3.39 -21.45 -6.37
C PRO A 206 3.86 -21.28 -7.80
N LYS A 207 3.68 -20.09 -8.40
CA LYS A 207 4.00 -19.79 -9.80
C LYS A 207 5.30 -19.01 -9.97
N THR A 208 5.77 -18.38 -8.90
CA THR A 208 6.88 -17.42 -8.95
C THR A 208 7.88 -17.63 -7.82
N GLY A 209 7.57 -18.40 -6.78
CA GLY A 209 8.38 -18.49 -5.56
C GLY A 209 8.43 -17.19 -4.74
N VAL A 210 7.83 -16.08 -5.22
CA VAL A 210 7.81 -14.81 -4.49
C VAL A 210 6.80 -14.90 -3.34
N ASN A 211 7.30 -14.70 -2.13
CA ASN A 211 6.59 -14.98 -0.89
C ASN A 211 6.12 -13.73 -0.14
N ARG A 212 5.81 -12.64 -0.87
CA ARG A 212 5.40 -11.37 -0.27
C ARG A 212 4.37 -10.62 -1.09
N ILE A 213 3.49 -9.90 -0.40
CA ILE A 213 2.43 -9.09 -0.99
C ILE A 213 2.15 -7.86 -0.13
N PHE A 214 1.62 -6.81 -0.74
CA PHE A 214 1.48 -5.49 -0.11
C PHE A 214 0.00 -5.13 0.06
N ALA A 215 -0.27 -4.31 1.06
CA ALA A 215 -1.56 -3.67 1.22
C ALA A 215 -1.39 -2.36 1.97
N TRP A 216 -2.41 -1.54 1.98
CA TRP A 216 -2.44 -0.33 2.78
C TRP A 216 -3.87 -0.04 3.23
N GLN A 217 -3.98 0.75 4.30
CA GLN A 217 -5.25 1.28 4.77
C GLN A 217 -5.11 2.79 4.95
N VAL A 218 -6.12 3.54 4.54
CA VAL A 218 -6.25 4.96 4.88
C VAL A 218 -7.45 5.12 5.80
N ILE A 219 -7.20 5.61 7.01
CA ILE A 219 -8.26 6.05 7.91
C ILE A 219 -8.21 7.57 7.89
N VAL A 220 -9.25 8.18 7.35
CA VAL A 220 -9.38 9.62 7.16
C VAL A 220 -8.33 10.11 6.15
N THR A 221 -7.15 10.53 6.60
CA THR A 221 -5.98 10.82 5.75
C THR A 221 -4.72 10.15 6.25
N LYS A 222 -4.82 9.33 7.30
CA LYS A 222 -3.69 8.59 7.85
C LYS A 222 -3.52 7.29 7.08
N TRP A 223 -2.55 7.26 6.20
CA TRP A 223 -2.15 6.09 5.43
C TRP A 223 -1.24 5.19 6.27
N THR A 224 -1.44 3.88 6.23
CA THR A 224 -0.55 2.88 6.85
C THR A 224 -0.31 1.73 5.88
N GLY A 225 0.96 1.35 5.68
CA GLY A 225 1.38 0.31 4.76
C GLY A 225 1.67 -1.02 5.45
N TYR A 226 1.20 -2.11 4.85
CA TYR A 226 1.37 -3.48 5.33
C TYR A 226 2.04 -4.37 4.29
N MET A 227 2.78 -5.37 4.78
CA MET A 227 3.34 -6.45 3.97
C MET A 227 2.97 -7.77 4.62
N MET A 228 2.54 -8.75 3.81
CA MET A 228 2.30 -10.11 4.24
C MET A 228 3.32 -11.05 3.62
N THR A 229 3.82 -11.99 4.41
CA THR A 229 4.70 -13.07 3.95
C THR A 229 4.31 -14.41 4.59
N LEU A 230 4.62 -15.51 3.90
CA LEU A 230 4.51 -16.87 4.41
C LEU A 230 5.89 -17.31 4.91
N ILE A 231 6.06 -17.38 6.23
CA ILE A 231 7.38 -17.64 6.85
C ILE A 231 7.64 -19.11 7.14
N SER A 232 6.58 -19.91 7.26
CA SER A 232 6.61 -21.32 7.66
C SER A 232 5.29 -21.99 7.24
N PRO A 233 5.20 -23.33 7.13
CA PRO A 233 3.97 -24.01 6.72
C PRO A 233 2.71 -23.55 7.48
N GLY A 234 1.86 -22.80 6.79
CA GLY A 234 0.59 -22.26 7.28
C GLY A 234 0.69 -21.02 8.16
N ILE A 235 1.89 -20.45 8.33
CA ILE A 235 2.12 -19.27 9.16
C ILE A 235 2.32 -18.05 8.26
N TYR A 236 1.22 -17.34 8.04
CA TYR A 236 1.20 -16.06 7.34
C TYR A 236 1.35 -14.94 8.36
N VAL A 237 2.28 -14.02 8.10
CA VAL A 237 2.55 -12.88 8.97
C VAL A 237 2.34 -11.62 8.18
N MET A 238 1.46 -10.75 8.68
CA MET A 238 1.26 -9.40 8.19
C MET A 238 1.91 -8.43 9.17
N ILE A 239 2.83 -7.61 8.66
CA ILE A 239 3.51 -6.58 9.45
C ILE A 239 3.19 -5.18 8.92
N ASP A 240 3.20 -4.20 9.82
CA ASP A 240 3.36 -2.78 9.44
C ASP A 240 4.80 -2.58 8.93
N THR A 241 4.91 -1.96 7.77
CA THR A 241 6.16 -1.76 7.02
C THR A 241 7.01 -0.57 7.48
N GLY A 242 6.48 0.37 8.26
CA GLY A 242 7.26 1.59 8.55
C GLY A 242 6.48 2.73 9.19
N GLY A 243 5.29 2.46 9.72
CA GLY A 243 4.42 3.42 10.36
C GLY A 243 3.44 4.08 9.38
N SER A 244 2.82 5.13 9.88
CA SER A 244 1.76 5.86 9.17
C SER A 244 2.23 7.19 8.60
N VAL A 245 1.61 7.62 7.52
CA VAL A 245 1.83 8.92 6.88
C VAL A 245 0.53 9.69 6.80
N ASP A 246 0.54 10.95 7.20
CA ASP A 246 -0.59 11.86 7.02
C ASP A 246 -0.58 12.42 5.60
N LEU A 247 -1.58 12.06 4.82
CA LEU A 247 -1.78 12.60 3.47
C LEU A 247 -2.28 14.05 3.57
N PRO A 248 -1.80 14.96 2.69
CA PRO A 248 -2.09 16.38 2.82
C PRO A 248 -3.54 16.66 2.45
N ARG A 249 -4.24 17.38 3.33
CA ARG A 249 -5.62 17.85 3.11
C ARG A 249 -5.68 19.24 2.49
N SER A 250 -4.59 19.95 2.63
CA SER A 250 -4.39 21.35 2.33
C SER A 250 -2.89 21.60 2.21
N PHE A 251 -2.49 22.71 1.60
CA PHE A 251 -1.05 23.03 1.51
C PHE A 251 -0.40 23.26 2.86
N GLU A 252 -1.12 23.86 3.81
CA GLU A 252 -0.61 24.05 5.19
C GLU A 252 -0.27 22.72 5.89
N THR A 253 -0.84 21.59 5.46
CA THR A 253 -0.55 20.26 6.03
C THR A 253 0.51 19.47 5.25
N CYS A 254 1.05 20.02 4.17
CA CYS A 254 2.08 19.36 3.36
C CYS A 254 3.40 19.13 4.11
N ASP A 255 3.72 19.92 5.14
CA ASP A 255 4.92 19.70 5.96
C ASP A 255 4.85 18.39 6.75
N LEU A 256 3.68 18.06 7.28
CA LEU A 256 3.44 16.78 7.96
C LEU A 256 3.60 15.62 6.99
N PHE A 257 3.05 15.75 5.78
CA PHE A 257 3.24 14.77 4.72
C PHE A 257 4.72 14.59 4.35
N LEU A 258 5.48 15.68 4.21
CA LEU A 258 6.92 15.65 3.89
C LEU A 258 7.75 14.92 4.95
N SER A 259 7.32 14.98 6.22
CA SER A 259 7.95 14.23 7.31
C SER A 259 7.80 12.70 7.12
N GLY A 260 6.64 12.25 6.66
CA GLY A 260 6.31 10.84 6.40
C GLY A 260 6.75 10.33 5.02
N LEU A 261 7.25 11.19 4.15
CA LEU A 261 7.57 10.86 2.75
C LEU A 261 8.56 9.68 2.60
N ASN A 262 9.50 9.54 3.54
CA ASN A 262 10.42 8.40 3.53
C ASN A 262 9.66 7.07 3.66
N THR A 263 8.65 6.99 4.51
CA THR A 263 7.87 5.77 4.72
C THR A 263 7.14 5.34 3.43
N LEU A 264 6.50 6.29 2.73
CA LEU A 264 5.86 6.00 1.44
C LEU A 264 6.88 5.57 0.38
N PHE A 265 8.02 6.26 0.31
CA PHE A 265 9.06 5.95 -0.68
C PHE A 265 9.72 4.58 -0.43
N THR A 266 10.04 4.26 0.82
CA THR A 266 10.55 2.92 1.19
C THR A 266 9.54 1.83 0.85
N PHE A 267 8.26 2.06 1.14
CA PHE A 267 7.19 1.12 0.79
C PHE A 267 7.07 0.93 -0.73
N GLN A 268 7.12 2.03 -1.50
CA GLN A 268 7.12 1.99 -2.96
C GLN A 268 8.28 1.13 -3.49
N LEU A 269 9.51 1.37 -3.03
CA LEU A 269 10.68 0.63 -3.51
C LEU A 269 10.58 -0.86 -3.19
N ALA A 270 10.11 -1.21 -1.99
CA ALA A 270 9.89 -2.61 -1.61
C ALA A 270 8.81 -3.28 -2.50
N TYR A 271 7.73 -2.55 -2.79
CA TYR A 271 6.69 -3.01 -3.70
C TYR A 271 7.22 -3.19 -5.12
N GLU A 272 7.88 -2.19 -5.70
CA GLU A 272 8.45 -2.26 -7.06
C GLU A 272 9.48 -3.38 -7.20
N ARG A 273 10.33 -3.60 -6.20
CA ARG A 273 11.27 -4.72 -6.18
C ARG A 273 10.54 -6.06 -6.23
N THR A 274 9.42 -6.18 -5.53
CA THR A 274 8.56 -7.37 -5.58
C THR A 274 7.95 -7.58 -6.96
N ILE A 275 7.49 -6.52 -7.61
CA ILE A 275 6.98 -6.60 -8.97
C ILE A 275 8.08 -7.05 -9.95
N LYS A 276 9.27 -6.48 -9.83
CA LYS A 276 10.43 -6.83 -10.66
C LYS A 276 10.82 -8.30 -10.48
N ASP A 277 10.88 -8.80 -9.25
CA ASP A 277 11.17 -10.21 -8.97
C ASP A 277 10.13 -11.12 -9.64
N ILE A 278 8.83 -10.83 -9.49
CA ILE A 278 7.75 -11.59 -10.12
C ILE A 278 7.89 -11.61 -11.65
N LEU A 279 8.07 -10.44 -12.27
CA LEU A 279 8.19 -10.32 -13.73
C LEU A 279 9.44 -11.01 -14.27
N SER A 280 10.55 -10.95 -13.54
CA SER A 280 11.81 -11.59 -13.95
C SER A 280 11.67 -13.11 -14.08
N ILE A 281 10.77 -13.72 -13.31
CA ILE A 281 10.53 -15.16 -13.29
C ILE A 281 9.54 -15.53 -14.40
N ILE A 282 8.42 -14.79 -14.51
CA ILE A 282 7.41 -15.03 -15.55
C ILE A 282 7.99 -14.87 -16.96
N ASN A 283 8.83 -13.86 -17.17
CA ASN A 283 9.40 -13.58 -18.50
C ASN A 283 10.48 -14.58 -18.92
N LYS A 284 11.02 -15.38 -17.99
CA LYS A 284 11.95 -16.47 -18.32
C LYS A 284 11.24 -17.73 -18.81
N SER A 285 9.91 -17.76 -18.81
CA SER A 285 9.08 -18.93 -19.21
C SER A 285 9.41 -20.21 -18.44
N GLU A 286 10.08 -20.09 -17.29
CA GLU A 286 10.14 -21.16 -16.31
C GLU A 286 8.80 -21.11 -15.57
N GLU A 287 7.81 -21.91 -15.99
CA GLU A 287 6.70 -22.25 -15.09
C GLU A 287 7.31 -22.95 -13.87
N PHE A 288 7.64 -22.14 -12.88
CA PHE A 288 8.22 -22.62 -11.65
C PHE A 288 7.09 -23.15 -10.78
N GLU A 289 6.51 -24.31 -11.13
CA GLU A 289 5.67 -25.07 -10.20
C GLU A 289 6.56 -25.60 -9.07
N ASN A 290 6.77 -24.78 -8.06
CA ASN A 290 7.53 -25.19 -6.89
C ASN A 290 6.64 -26.02 -5.97
N ASP A 291 6.72 -27.34 -6.11
CA ASP A 291 6.02 -28.31 -5.27
C ASP A 291 6.35 -28.16 -3.77
N ASN A 292 7.49 -27.55 -3.41
CA ASN A 292 7.88 -27.36 -2.01
C ASN A 292 6.88 -26.51 -1.22
N PHE A 293 6.11 -25.64 -1.88
CA PHE A 293 5.12 -24.78 -1.22
C PHE A 293 3.68 -25.31 -1.28
N LYS A 294 3.41 -26.40 -2.03
CA LYS A 294 2.04 -26.97 -2.12
C LYS A 294 1.51 -27.36 -0.73
N GLY A 295 2.37 -27.86 0.17
CA GLY A 295 2.02 -28.22 1.55
C GLY A 295 2.06 -27.07 2.57
N TRP A 296 2.60 -25.91 2.21
CA TRP A 296 2.74 -24.77 3.13
C TRP A 296 1.49 -23.90 3.20
N ARG A 297 0.62 -23.96 2.20
CA ARG A 297 -0.58 -23.12 2.15
C ARG A 297 -1.71 -23.68 3.02
N ARG A 298 -2.55 -22.80 3.54
CA ARG A 298 -3.76 -23.20 4.28
C ARG A 298 -5.00 -22.67 3.56
N SER A 299 -6.12 -23.39 3.67
CA SER A 299 -7.39 -22.90 3.14
C SER A 299 -7.79 -21.57 3.79
N THR A 300 -8.42 -20.68 3.05
CA THR A 300 -8.77 -19.32 3.51
C THR A 300 -9.90 -19.31 4.55
N LEU A 301 -9.95 -18.27 5.40
CA LEU A 301 -11.05 -18.01 6.33
C LEU A 301 -12.40 -18.02 5.59
N GLY A 302 -13.30 -18.91 6.03
CA GLY A 302 -14.64 -19.10 5.46
C GLY A 302 -14.80 -20.39 4.66
N THR A 303 -13.71 -21.02 4.24
CA THR A 303 -13.78 -22.36 3.62
C THR A 303 -14.28 -23.40 4.62
N PRO A 304 -15.03 -24.43 4.17
CA PRO A 304 -15.39 -25.56 5.03
C PRO A 304 -14.17 -26.20 5.70
N ALA A 305 -13.03 -26.27 5.00
CA ALA A 305 -11.77 -26.76 5.53
C ALA A 305 -11.24 -25.90 6.70
N PHE A 306 -11.22 -24.57 6.55
CA PHE A 306 -10.79 -23.68 7.62
C PHE A 306 -11.76 -23.69 8.81
N LYS A 307 -13.08 -23.74 8.57
CA LYS A 307 -14.10 -23.87 9.63
C LYS A 307 -13.98 -25.18 10.42
N ARG A 308 -13.46 -26.25 9.81
CA ARG A 308 -13.15 -27.51 10.52
C ARG A 308 -11.92 -27.38 11.43
N ILE A 309 -10.93 -26.58 11.02
CA ILE A 309 -9.68 -26.37 11.77
C ILE A 309 -9.91 -25.38 12.92
N VAL A 310 -10.63 -24.30 12.67
CA VAL A 310 -10.97 -23.29 13.66
C VAL A 310 -12.40 -23.51 14.12
N LYS A 311 -12.56 -24.22 15.24
CA LYS A 311 -13.84 -24.35 15.95
C LYS A 311 -14.25 -23.00 16.53
N PHE A 312 -14.71 -22.08 15.69
CA PHE A 312 -15.44 -20.91 16.17
C PHE A 312 -16.75 -21.42 16.79
N LYS A 313 -16.83 -21.36 18.13
CA LYS A 313 -18.11 -21.29 18.82
C LYS A 313 -18.64 -19.86 18.71
#